data_AF-A0A068VF60-F1
#
_entry.id   AF-A0A068VF60-F1
#
_cell.length_a   1.000
_cell.length_b   1.000
_cell.length_c   1.000
_cell.angle_alpha   90.00
_cell.angle_beta   90.00
_cell.angle_gamma   90.00
#
_symmetry.space_group_name_H-M   'P 1'
#
loop_
_entity.id
_entity.type
_entity.pdbx_description
1 polymer ?
#
loop_
_entity_poly.entity_id
_entity_poly.type
_entity_poly.pdbx_seq_one_letter_code
_entity_poly.pdbx_strand_id
1 'polypeptide(L)'
;MLLHFGSKPVLVASSSDAASQLMKTHDLVFSNRPKSSVINRLFYGSRDVAFTPYGEYWRQAKSICVLHLLSNKRVQSYQHVREEETSLMIEKIGQMCSSSPVNLTEIFLMGVFDVGDYIPWLAWVNRFNGLDLKVEKFVKLTDEFLDGVIEEHINKRKGEAENDHSVEARCLDFVDILIEVNKESTIGFALGPDDMKAIILVN
;
A
#
# COMPACT_ATOMS: atom_id res chain seq x y z
N MET A 1 -4.52 -19.46 -22.12
CA MET A 1 -5.21 -20.64 -21.53
C MET A 1 -6.27 -20.14 -20.56
N LEU A 2 -7.50 -20.65 -20.59
CA LEU A 2 -8.56 -20.28 -19.64
C LEU A 2 -8.70 -21.37 -18.57
N LEU A 3 -8.58 -20.99 -17.30
CA LEU A 3 -8.76 -21.85 -16.12
C LEU A 3 -9.95 -21.37 -15.30
N HIS A 4 -10.42 -22.22 -14.39
CA HIS A 4 -11.43 -21.86 -13.38
C HIS A 4 -10.86 -22.12 -11.99
N PHE A 5 -10.66 -21.06 -11.22
CA PHE A 5 -10.27 -21.15 -9.81
C PHE A 5 -11.54 -20.98 -8.97
N GLY A 6 -12.11 -22.12 -8.55
CA GLY A 6 -13.43 -22.13 -7.93
C GLY A 6 -14.47 -21.49 -8.85
N SER A 7 -15.13 -20.44 -8.36
CA SER A 7 -16.14 -19.66 -9.10
C SER A 7 -15.56 -18.59 -10.04
N LYS A 8 -14.24 -18.39 -10.07
CA LYS A 8 -13.59 -17.30 -10.82
C LYS A 8 -12.92 -17.83 -12.10
N PRO A 9 -13.29 -17.34 -13.30
CA PRO A 9 -12.52 -17.62 -14.52
C PRO A 9 -11.20 -16.86 -14.49
N VAL A 10 -10.10 -17.54 -14.86
CA VAL A 10 -8.73 -17.00 -14.85
C VAL A 10 -8.09 -17.24 -16.21
N LEU A 11 -7.76 -16.14 -16.90
CA LEU A 11 -7.03 -16.20 -18.17
C LEU A 11 -5.52 -16.13 -17.90
N VAL A 12 -4.79 -17.16 -18.33
CA VAL A 12 -3.33 -17.21 -18.27
C VAL A 12 -2.74 -16.83 -19.64
N ALA A 13 -1.96 -15.75 -19.66
CA ALA A 13 -1.17 -15.30 -20.79
C ALA A 13 0.32 -15.56 -20.52
N SER A 14 0.87 -16.55 -21.21
CA SER A 14 2.26 -17.01 -21.03
C SER A 14 3.18 -16.65 -22.20
N SER A 15 2.69 -15.94 -23.21
CA SER A 15 3.50 -15.42 -24.32
C SER A 15 3.58 -13.89 -24.29
N SER A 16 4.67 -13.33 -24.82
CA SER A 16 4.85 -11.89 -24.96
C SER A 16 3.73 -11.25 -25.78
N ASP A 17 3.28 -11.92 -26.84
CA ASP A 17 2.22 -11.42 -27.72
C ASP A 17 0.89 -11.35 -26.97
N ALA A 18 0.55 -12.39 -26.21
CA ALA A 18 -0.65 -12.39 -25.38
C ALA A 18 -0.57 -11.33 -24.27
N ALA A 19 0.56 -11.21 -23.59
CA ALA A 19 0.76 -10.17 -22.58
C ALA A 19 0.65 -8.77 -23.18
N SER A 20 1.20 -8.54 -24.38
CA SER A 20 1.10 -7.27 -25.11
C SER A 20 -0.36 -6.95 -25.46
N GLN A 21 -1.13 -7.93 -25.95
CA GLN A 21 -2.55 -7.73 -26.23
C GLN A 21 -3.35 -7.37 -24.97
N LEU A 22 -3.04 -7.97 -23.82
CA LEU A 22 -3.72 -7.67 -22.56
C LEU A 22 -3.32 -6.31 -21.98
N MET A 23 -2.03 -5.99 -21.96
CA MET A 23 -1.49 -4.80 -21.27
C MET A 23 -1.50 -3.53 -22.12
N LYS A 24 -1.67 -3.63 -23.44
CA LYS A 24 -1.69 -2.46 -24.34
C LYS A 24 -3.01 -2.31 -25.07
N THR A 25 -3.53 -3.38 -25.66
CA THR A 25 -4.75 -3.31 -26.48
C THR A 25 -6.03 -3.34 -25.64
N HIS A 26 -6.03 -4.15 -24.59
CA HIS A 26 -7.18 -4.34 -23.69
C HIS A 26 -6.89 -3.90 -22.26
N ASP A 27 -5.95 -2.97 -22.10
CA ASP A 27 -5.41 -2.53 -20.80
C ASP A 27 -6.51 -2.08 -19.82
N LEU A 28 -7.53 -1.37 -20.30
CA LEU A 28 -8.64 -0.91 -19.49
C LEU A 28 -9.47 -2.07 -18.92
N VAL A 29 -9.65 -3.15 -19.67
CA VAL A 29 -10.41 -4.34 -19.22
C VAL A 29 -9.65 -5.09 -18.13
N PHE A 30 -8.33 -5.14 -18.24
CA PHE A 30 -7.44 -5.87 -17.32
C PHE A 30 -6.75 -4.96 -16.30
N SER A 31 -7.19 -3.71 -16.19
CA SER A 31 -6.63 -2.73 -15.26
C SER A 31 -6.98 -3.07 -13.81
N ASN A 32 -8.17 -3.66 -13.59
CA ASN A 32 -8.67 -4.07 -12.28
C ASN A 32 -8.01 -5.36 -11.78
N ARG A 33 -7.72 -5.41 -10.48
CA ARG A 33 -7.29 -6.64 -9.79
C ARG A 33 -8.51 -7.41 -9.24
N PRO A 34 -8.44 -8.75 -9.13
CA PRO A 34 -9.45 -9.51 -8.41
C PRO A 34 -9.57 -9.01 -6.96
N LYS A 35 -10.80 -8.84 -6.48
CA LYS A 35 -11.05 -8.47 -5.08
C LYS A 35 -10.58 -9.59 -4.16
N SER A 36 -9.86 -9.22 -3.11
CA SER A 36 -9.50 -10.14 -2.03
C SER A 36 -9.96 -9.59 -0.68
N SER A 37 -10.54 -10.46 0.14
CA SER A 37 -11.01 -10.08 1.48
C SER A 37 -9.84 -9.64 2.38
N VAL A 38 -8.69 -10.32 2.25
CA VAL A 38 -7.46 -10.05 3.01
C VAL A 38 -6.90 -8.68 2.65
N ILE A 39 -6.71 -8.43 1.34
CA ILE A 39 -6.24 -7.13 0.85
C ILE A 39 -7.19 -6.01 1.27
N ASN A 40 -8.50 -6.23 1.17
CA ASN A 40 -9.48 -5.22 1.56
C ASN A 40 -9.40 -4.84 3.04
N ARG A 41 -9.05 -5.78 3.91
CA ARG A 41 -8.84 -5.51 5.35
C ARG A 41 -7.50 -4.82 5.60
N LEU A 42 -6.43 -5.27 4.92
CA LEU A 42 -5.07 -4.74 5.10
C LEU A 42 -4.89 -3.33 4.54
N PHE A 43 -5.52 -3.03 3.40
CA PHE A 43 -5.35 -1.77 2.67
C PHE A 43 -6.57 -0.85 2.79
N TYR A 44 -7.19 -0.80 3.98
CA TYR A 44 -8.24 0.16 4.34
C TYR A 44 -9.40 0.24 3.32
N GLY A 45 -9.95 -0.92 2.94
CA GLY A 45 -10.98 -1.00 1.91
C GLY A 45 -10.45 -1.01 0.47
N SER A 46 -9.17 -1.35 0.29
CA SER A 46 -8.45 -1.29 -0.99
C SER A 46 -8.41 0.13 -1.57
N ARG A 47 -8.28 1.15 -0.73
CA ARG A 47 -8.28 2.58 -1.11
C ARG A 47 -6.86 3.11 -1.38
N ASP A 48 -6.05 2.26 -2.00
CA ASP A 48 -4.65 2.52 -2.35
C ASP A 48 -4.48 2.64 -3.88
N VAL A 49 -3.25 2.68 -4.40
CA VAL A 49 -3.00 2.73 -5.87
C VAL A 49 -2.71 1.36 -6.52
N ALA A 50 -2.50 0.32 -5.71
CA ALA A 50 -2.14 -1.03 -6.14
C ALA A 50 -3.36 -1.96 -6.34
N PHE A 51 -4.37 -1.86 -5.47
CA PHE A 51 -5.51 -2.78 -5.41
C PHE A 51 -6.87 -2.13 -5.65
N THR A 52 -6.98 -0.80 -5.59
CA THR A 52 -8.19 -0.08 -6.00
C THR A 52 -8.57 -0.42 -7.44
N PRO A 53 -9.87 -0.61 -7.75
CA PRO A 53 -10.36 -0.67 -9.11
C PRO A 53 -10.10 0.64 -9.88
N TYR A 54 -9.76 0.52 -11.15
CA TYR A 54 -9.60 1.64 -12.06
C TYR A 54 -10.87 2.52 -12.11
N GLY A 55 -10.67 3.82 -11.96
CA GLY A 55 -11.72 4.83 -11.95
C GLY A 55 -11.12 6.22 -11.71
N GLU A 56 -11.97 7.23 -11.53
CA GLU A 56 -11.52 8.61 -11.27
C GLU A 56 -10.64 8.71 -10.02
N TYR A 57 -11.05 8.07 -8.92
CA TYR A 57 -10.27 7.99 -7.69
C TYR A 57 -8.86 7.45 -7.94
N TRP A 58 -8.74 6.31 -8.64
CA TRP A 58 -7.44 5.70 -8.94
C TRP A 58 -6.55 6.62 -9.77
N ARG A 59 -7.12 7.29 -10.78
CA ARG A 59 -6.37 8.23 -11.64
C ARG A 59 -5.82 9.40 -10.83
N GLN A 60 -6.63 9.94 -9.93
CA GLN A 60 -6.25 11.04 -9.04
C GLN A 60 -5.19 10.60 -8.02
N ALA A 61 -5.43 9.50 -7.30
CA ALA A 61 -4.47 8.96 -6.34
C ALA A 61 -3.13 8.60 -7.01
N LYS A 62 -3.16 7.98 -8.19
CA LYS A 62 -1.96 7.71 -8.99
C LYS A 62 -1.24 8.99 -9.41
N SER A 63 -1.98 10.01 -9.84
CA SER A 63 -1.39 11.31 -10.21
C SER A 63 -0.66 11.93 -9.03
N ILE A 64 -1.27 11.91 -7.84
CA ILE A 64 -0.64 12.40 -6.61
C ILE A 64 0.65 11.63 -6.30
N CYS A 65 0.57 10.30 -6.31
CA CYS A 65 1.73 9.44 -6.05
C CYS A 65 2.87 9.72 -7.03
N VAL A 66 2.59 9.72 -8.34
CA VAL A 66 3.64 9.87 -9.37
C VAL A 66 4.26 11.27 -9.38
N LEU A 67 3.43 12.31 -9.24
CA LEU A 67 3.91 13.69 -9.38
C LEU A 67 4.59 14.20 -8.10
N HIS A 68 4.05 13.85 -6.93
CA HIS A 68 4.46 14.48 -5.68
C HIS A 68 5.29 13.56 -4.78
N LEU A 69 5.02 12.25 -4.75
CA LEU A 69 5.72 11.30 -3.89
C LEU A 69 6.88 10.62 -4.65
N LEU A 70 6.60 10.01 -5.79
CA LEU A 70 7.51 9.16 -6.55
C LEU A 70 8.23 9.88 -7.69
N SER A 71 8.31 11.22 -7.65
CA SER A 71 9.09 11.96 -8.64
C SER A 71 10.57 11.59 -8.56
N ASN A 72 11.30 11.63 -9.68
CA ASN A 72 12.73 11.31 -9.70
C ASN A 72 13.54 12.10 -8.65
N LYS A 73 13.20 13.40 -8.46
CA LYS A 73 13.85 14.24 -7.45
C LYS A 73 13.62 13.72 -6.03
N ARG A 74 12.38 13.33 -5.71
CA ARG A 74 12.02 12.79 -4.38
C ARG A 74 12.66 11.43 -4.15
N VAL A 75 12.56 10.52 -5.13
CA VAL A 75 13.19 9.20 -5.03
C VAL A 75 14.69 9.34 -4.77
N GLN A 76 15.36 10.28 -5.43
CA GLN A 76 16.78 10.57 -5.19
C GLN A 76 17.03 11.21 -3.82
N SER A 77 16.19 12.14 -3.35
CA SER A 77 16.39 12.77 -2.02
C SER A 77 16.30 11.75 -0.87
N TYR A 78 15.50 10.70 -1.00
CA TYR A 78 15.41 9.60 -0.02
C TYR A 78 16.43 8.48 -0.22
N GLN A 79 17.35 8.60 -1.18
CA GLN A 79 18.31 7.52 -1.46
C GLN A 79 19.12 7.15 -0.21
N HIS A 80 19.64 8.16 0.49
CA HIS A 80 20.46 7.93 1.68
C HIS A 80 19.68 7.22 2.79
N VAL A 81 18.45 7.69 3.08
CA VAL A 81 17.57 7.06 4.08
C VAL A 81 17.30 5.59 3.72
N ARG A 82 16.99 5.30 2.45
CA ARG A 82 16.76 3.90 2.04
C ARG A 82 18.00 3.03 2.17
N GLU A 83 19.18 3.56 1.85
CA GLU A 83 20.45 2.84 1.99
C GLU A 83 20.76 2.54 3.47
N GLU A 84 20.54 3.52 4.35
CA GLU A 84 20.72 3.37 5.80
C GLU A 84 19.74 2.34 6.39
N GLU A 85 18.43 2.51 6.15
CA GLU A 85 17.39 1.61 6.66
C GLU A 85 17.55 0.17 6.14
N THR A 86 17.92 0.02 4.86
CA THR A 86 18.20 -1.30 4.28
C THR A 86 19.43 -1.94 4.93
N SER A 87 20.48 -1.15 5.22
CA SER A 87 21.68 -1.65 5.89
C SER A 87 21.36 -2.13 7.31
N LEU A 88 20.57 -1.36 8.06
CA LEU A 88 20.10 -1.73 9.40
C LEU A 88 19.23 -3.00 9.36
N MET A 89 18.33 -3.11 8.38
CA MET A 89 17.51 -4.31 8.21
C MET A 89 18.36 -5.55 7.91
N ILE A 90 19.35 -5.45 7.03
CA ILE A 90 20.27 -6.54 6.69
C ILE A 90 21.10 -6.95 7.91
N GLU A 91 21.62 -5.99 8.67
CA GLU A 91 22.38 -6.26 9.89
C GLU A 91 21.52 -7.03 10.91
N LYS A 92 20.30 -6.54 11.15
CA LYS A 92 19.35 -7.18 12.08
C LYS A 92 18.99 -8.59 11.64
N ILE A 93 18.75 -8.80 10.34
CA ILE A 93 18.52 -10.14 9.78
C ILE A 93 19.75 -11.02 9.97
N GLY A 94 20.96 -10.52 9.71
CA GLY A 94 22.21 -11.25 9.89
C GLY A 94 22.42 -11.72 11.34
N GLN A 95 22.09 -10.87 12.31
CA GLN A 95 22.12 -11.22 13.74
C GLN A 95 21.10 -12.33 14.07
N MET A 96 19.86 -12.23 13.57
CA MET A 96 18.81 -13.22 13.81
C MET A 96 19.12 -14.59 13.17
N CYS A 97 19.67 -14.59 11.95
CA CYS A 97 20.04 -15.80 11.20
C CYS A 97 21.08 -16.66 11.90
N SER A 98 21.85 -16.10 12.85
CA SER A 98 22.85 -16.85 13.62
C SER A 98 22.23 -17.85 14.61
N SER A 99 20.92 -17.76 14.87
CA SER A 99 20.25 -18.51 15.93
C SER A 99 19.10 -19.39 15.43
N SER A 100 18.31 -18.91 14.46
CA SER A 100 17.17 -19.64 13.87
C SER A 100 16.72 -19.00 12.54
N PRO A 101 15.97 -19.73 11.69
CA PRO A 101 15.36 -19.14 10.49
C PRO A 101 14.40 -18.00 10.85
N VAL A 102 14.54 -16.86 10.16
CA VAL A 102 13.65 -15.70 10.34
C VAL A 102 12.28 -16.01 9.72
N ASN A 103 11.21 -15.93 10.52
CA ASN A 103 9.86 -16.12 10.03
C ASN A 103 9.29 -14.80 9.48
N LEU A 104 9.16 -14.72 8.15
CA LEU A 104 8.60 -13.55 7.45
C LEU A 104 7.12 -13.71 7.07
N THR A 105 6.47 -14.80 7.51
CA THR A 105 5.09 -15.13 7.10
C THR A 105 4.10 -14.00 7.43
N GLU A 106 4.32 -13.30 8.55
CA GLU A 106 3.46 -12.20 8.98
C GLU A 106 3.62 -10.95 8.10
N ILE A 107 4.78 -10.75 7.48
CA ILE A 107 5.03 -9.64 6.55
C ILE A 107 4.37 -9.91 5.19
N PHE A 108 4.31 -11.17 4.76
CA PHE A 108 3.75 -11.55 3.46
C PHE A 108 2.24 -11.88 3.48
N LEU A 109 1.50 -11.43 4.50
CA LEU A 109 0.05 -11.69 4.60
C LEU A 109 -0.74 -11.16 3.39
N MET A 110 -0.28 -10.09 2.74
CA MET A 110 -0.89 -9.53 1.52
C MET A 110 -0.89 -10.51 0.32
N GLY A 111 0.05 -11.46 0.29
CA GLY A 111 0.17 -12.45 -0.78
C GLY A 111 -0.60 -13.75 -0.51
N VAL A 112 -1.31 -13.85 0.62
CA VAL A 112 -1.98 -15.08 1.02
C VAL A 112 -3.24 -15.29 0.18
N PHE A 113 -3.39 -16.52 -0.31
CA PHE A 113 -4.60 -16.97 -1.00
C PHE A 113 -5.73 -17.19 0.01
N ASP A 114 -6.79 -16.40 -0.10
CA ASP A 114 -8.04 -16.63 0.62
C ASP A 114 -8.93 -17.59 -0.19
N VAL A 115 -9.15 -18.79 0.35
CA VAL A 115 -9.99 -19.83 -0.28
C VAL A 115 -11.44 -19.37 -0.41
N GLY A 116 -11.96 -18.60 0.54
CA GLY A 116 -13.32 -18.07 0.54
C GLY A 116 -13.62 -17.13 -0.62
N ASP A 117 -12.62 -16.40 -1.11
CA ASP A 117 -12.77 -15.49 -2.27
C ASP A 117 -13.05 -16.25 -3.58
N TYR A 118 -12.61 -17.50 -3.69
CA TYR A 118 -12.76 -18.35 -4.88
C TYR A 118 -13.86 -19.40 -4.69
N ILE A 119 -13.96 -19.96 -3.48
CA ILE A 119 -14.89 -21.02 -3.09
C ILE A 119 -15.71 -20.52 -1.88
N PRO A 120 -16.82 -19.80 -2.09
CA PRO A 120 -17.53 -19.11 -1.01
C PRO A 120 -18.02 -20.01 0.12
N TRP A 121 -18.39 -21.27 -0.17
CA TRP A 121 -18.82 -22.21 0.87
C TRP A 121 -17.67 -22.71 1.76
N LEU A 122 -16.42 -22.42 1.42
CA LEU A 122 -15.22 -22.69 2.21
C LEU A 122 -14.69 -21.45 2.93
N ALA A 123 -15.41 -20.33 2.95
CA ALA A 123 -14.99 -19.12 3.67
C ALA A 123 -14.73 -19.37 5.17
N TRP A 124 -15.38 -20.37 5.78
CA TRP A 124 -15.14 -20.77 7.17
C TRP A 124 -13.71 -21.28 7.45
N VAL A 125 -12.97 -21.71 6.41
CA VAL A 125 -11.60 -22.24 6.54
C VAL A 125 -10.64 -21.20 7.11
N ASN A 126 -10.84 -19.91 6.79
CA ASN A 126 -10.00 -18.81 7.30
C ASN A 126 -10.07 -18.66 8.83
N ARG A 127 -11.21 -19.02 9.43
CA ARG A 127 -11.35 -19.03 10.89
C ARG A 127 -10.62 -20.22 11.50
N PHE A 128 -10.64 -21.37 10.82
CA PHE A 128 -9.99 -22.59 11.29
C PHE A 128 -8.46 -22.53 11.17
N ASN A 129 -7.93 -22.00 10.06
CA ASN A 129 -6.48 -21.86 9.84
C ASN A 129 -5.86 -20.66 10.59
N GLY A 130 -6.69 -19.85 11.26
CA GLY A 130 -6.27 -18.68 12.04
C GLY A 130 -5.86 -17.47 11.19
N LEU A 131 -6.11 -17.48 9.88
CA LEU A 131 -5.80 -16.36 8.98
C LEU A 131 -6.56 -15.09 9.40
N ASP A 132 -7.84 -15.22 9.77
CA ASP A 132 -8.65 -14.07 10.18
C ASP A 132 -8.05 -13.33 11.37
N LEU A 133 -7.53 -14.07 12.35
CA LEU A 133 -6.88 -13.53 13.54
C LEU A 133 -5.52 -12.90 13.22
N LYS A 134 -4.74 -13.51 12.31
CA LYS A 134 -3.46 -12.96 11.87
C LYS A 134 -3.65 -11.63 11.14
N VAL A 135 -4.62 -11.59 10.22
CA VAL A 135 -4.98 -10.36 9.49
C VAL A 135 -5.48 -9.30 10.45
N GLU A 136 -6.36 -9.64 11.40
CA GLU A 136 -6.87 -8.68 12.39
C GLU A 136 -5.76 -8.07 13.25
N LYS A 137 -4.83 -8.90 13.74
CA LYS A 137 -3.66 -8.42 14.50
C LYS A 137 -2.81 -7.48 13.66
N PHE A 138 -2.55 -7.82 12.40
CA PHE A 138 -1.75 -6.99 11.51
C PHE A 138 -2.43 -5.67 11.17
N VAL A 139 -3.74 -5.69 10.88
CA VAL A 139 -4.53 -4.47 10.64
C VAL A 139 -4.44 -3.56 11.85
N LYS A 140 -4.65 -4.08 13.06
CA LYS A 140 -4.58 -3.29 14.28
C LYS A 140 -3.18 -2.70 14.51
N LEU A 141 -2.13 -3.50 14.34
CA LEU A 141 -0.74 -3.05 14.51
C LEU A 141 -0.38 -1.95 13.50
N THR A 142 -0.80 -2.12 12.24
CA THR A 142 -0.55 -1.15 11.18
C THR A 142 -1.34 0.14 11.39
N ASP A 143 -2.60 0.02 11.84
CA ASP A 143 -3.47 1.16 12.12
C ASP A 143 -2.90 2.02 13.27
N GLU A 144 -2.55 1.40 14.39
CA GLU A 144 -1.93 2.08 15.54
C GLU A 144 -0.61 2.77 15.14
N PHE A 145 0.21 2.10 14.33
CA PHE A 145 1.47 2.67 13.84
C PHE A 145 1.25 3.87 12.91
N LEU A 146 0.39 3.74 11.90
CA LEU A 146 0.16 4.79 10.92
C LEU A 146 -0.58 5.99 11.52
N ASP A 147 -1.50 5.77 12.46
CA ASP A 147 -2.11 6.87 13.22
C ASP A 147 -1.06 7.65 14.02
N GLY A 148 -0.14 6.95 14.70
CA GLY A 148 0.97 7.60 15.41
C GLY A 148 1.84 8.44 14.48
N VAL A 149 2.22 7.89 13.32
CA VAL A 149 3.02 8.63 12.31
C VAL A 149 2.26 9.86 11.81
N ILE A 150 0.99 9.72 11.40
CA ILE A 150 0.21 10.85 10.88
C ILE A 150 0.01 11.93 11.96
N GLU A 151 -0.32 11.53 13.19
CA GLU A 151 -0.53 12.46 14.30
C GLU A 151 0.75 13.22 14.67
N GLU A 152 1.90 12.55 14.69
CA GLU A 152 3.20 13.18 14.93
C GLU A 152 3.49 14.28 13.91
N HIS A 153 3.28 14.00 12.62
CA HIS A 153 3.50 14.98 11.54
C HIS A 153 2.51 16.14 11.60
N ILE A 154 1.23 15.89 11.95
CA ILE A 154 0.23 16.94 12.15
C ILE A 154 0.62 17.85 13.32
N ASN A 155 1.07 17.29 14.44
CA ASN A 155 1.44 18.06 15.64
C ASN A 155 2.72 18.87 15.42
N LYS A 156 3.72 18.28 14.76
CA LYS A 156 4.96 18.99 14.35
C LYS A 156 4.63 20.22 13.49
N ARG A 157 3.74 20.09 12.49
CA ARG A 157 3.31 21.23 11.66
C ARG A 157 2.64 22.35 12.46
N LYS A 158 1.83 22.03 13.48
CA LYS A 158 1.18 23.04 14.32
C LYS A 158 2.20 23.83 15.14
N GLY A 159 3.18 23.15 15.75
CA GLY A 159 4.24 23.80 16.53
C GLY A 159 5.20 24.66 15.69
N GLU A 160 5.40 24.31 14.42
CA GLU A 160 6.20 25.11 13.46
C GLU A 160 5.45 26.37 12.99
N ALA A 161 4.13 26.31 12.79
CA ALA A 161 3.33 27.46 12.35
C ALA A 161 3.22 28.56 13.42
N GLU A 162 3.45 28.23 14.69
CA GLU A 162 3.41 29.17 15.82
C GLU A 162 4.77 29.86 16.07
N ASN A 163 5.88 29.30 15.56
CA ASN A 163 7.23 29.82 15.74
C ASN A 163 7.80 30.36 14.42
N ASP A 164 7.25 31.48 13.93
CA ASP A 164 7.69 32.12 12.68
C ASP A 164 9.08 32.77 12.84
N HIS A 165 10.13 31.96 12.74
CA HIS A 165 11.46 32.43 12.38
C HIS A 165 12.17 31.39 11.51
N SER A 166 12.45 31.82 10.28
CA SER A 166 13.19 31.17 9.20
C SER A 166 12.40 30.22 8.30
N VAL A 167 12.15 30.71 7.08
CA VAL A 167 11.83 29.93 5.87
C VAL A 167 13.07 29.10 5.52
N GLU A 168 13.40 28.12 6.36
CA GLU A 168 14.38 27.09 6.01
C GLU A 168 13.70 26.12 5.05
N ALA A 169 14.44 25.67 4.03
CA ALA A 169 13.92 24.80 2.99
C ALA A 169 13.30 23.55 3.62
N ARG A 170 11.97 23.56 3.74
CA ARG A 170 11.20 22.53 4.43
C ARG A 170 11.52 21.17 3.80
N CYS A 171 12.18 20.28 4.54
CA CYS A 171 12.34 18.89 4.15
C CYS A 171 11.00 18.18 4.34
N LEU A 172 10.04 18.47 3.45
CA LEU A 172 8.73 17.84 3.41
C LEU A 172 8.92 16.34 3.23
N ASP A 173 8.44 15.54 4.18
CA ASP A 173 8.37 14.08 4.01
C ASP A 173 7.13 13.64 3.20
N PHE A 174 6.97 12.33 2.95
CA PHE A 174 5.83 11.81 2.19
C PHE A 174 4.49 12.12 2.85
N VAL A 175 4.43 12.08 4.19
CA VAL A 175 3.19 12.30 4.95
C VAL A 175 2.83 13.79 4.89
N ASP A 176 3.82 14.66 5.04
CA ASP A 176 3.68 16.10 4.88
C ASP A 176 3.09 16.49 3.52
N ILE A 177 3.59 15.89 2.44
CA ILE A 177 3.10 16.15 1.09
C ILE A 177 1.64 15.72 0.95
N LEU A 178 1.28 14.55 1.47
CA LEU A 178 -0.10 14.07 1.43
C LEU A 178 -1.04 14.99 2.22
N ILE A 179 -0.63 15.45 3.40
CA ILE A 179 -1.37 16.41 4.21
C ILE A 179 -1.57 17.73 3.45
N GLU A 180 -0.55 18.20 2.74
CA GLU A 180 -0.59 19.44 1.96
C GLU A 180 -1.51 19.33 0.75
N VAL A 181 -1.35 18.27 -0.04
CA VAL A 181 -2.22 17.98 -1.19
C VAL A 181 -3.68 17.88 -0.74
N ASN A 182 -3.97 17.25 0.40
CA ASN A 182 -5.33 17.15 0.93
C ASN A 182 -5.91 18.50 1.41
N LYS A 183 -5.06 19.44 1.84
CA LYS A 183 -5.48 20.79 2.21
C LYS A 183 -5.76 21.66 0.98
N GLU A 184 -4.94 21.52 -0.06
CA GLU A 184 -5.07 22.26 -1.31
C GLU A 184 -6.24 21.74 -2.18
N SER A 185 -6.59 20.46 -2.07
CA SER A 185 -7.58 19.79 -2.92
C SER A 185 -9.05 20.11 -2.60
N THR A 186 -9.35 21.34 -2.20
CA THR A 186 -10.72 21.92 -2.16
C THR A 186 -11.46 21.84 -3.51
N ILE A 187 -10.80 21.39 -4.58
CA ILE A 187 -11.35 21.13 -5.91
C ILE A 187 -11.59 19.62 -6.09
N GLY A 188 -12.66 19.10 -5.46
CA GLY A 188 -13.36 17.88 -5.88
C GLY A 188 -12.76 16.50 -5.50
N PHE A 189 -11.59 16.43 -4.87
CA PHE A 189 -10.99 15.16 -4.42
C PHE A 189 -10.36 15.31 -3.03
N ALA A 190 -11.03 14.83 -1.99
CA ALA A 190 -10.50 14.82 -0.62
C ALA A 190 -10.02 13.42 -0.25
N LEU A 191 -8.76 13.32 0.19
CA LEU A 191 -8.21 12.09 0.76
C LEU A 191 -8.65 12.00 2.22
N GLY A 192 -9.45 10.98 2.55
CA GLY A 192 -9.77 10.65 3.92
C GLY A 192 -8.55 10.12 4.69
N PRO A 193 -8.63 10.00 6.02
CA PRO A 193 -7.57 9.40 6.84
C PRO A 193 -7.17 8.01 6.34
N ASP A 194 -8.16 7.16 6.03
CA ASP A 194 -7.96 5.82 5.50
C ASP A 194 -7.31 5.82 4.11
N ASP A 195 -7.59 6.83 3.28
CA ASP A 195 -6.94 6.98 1.97
C ASP A 195 -5.45 7.31 2.14
N MET A 196 -5.11 8.21 3.07
CA MET A 196 -3.72 8.54 3.37
C MET A 196 -2.96 7.33 3.91
N LYS A 197 -3.54 6.59 4.87
CA LYS A 197 -2.97 5.36 5.41
C LYS A 197 -2.74 4.31 4.30
N ALA A 198 -3.73 4.11 3.43
CA ALA A 198 -3.65 3.18 2.32
C ALA A 198 -2.56 3.56 1.31
N ILE A 199 -2.42 4.86 0.99
CA ILE A 199 -1.38 5.36 0.08
C ILE A 199 0.01 5.24 0.71
N ILE A 200 0.16 5.53 2.00
CA ILE A 200 1.44 5.36 2.71
C ILE A 200 1.84 3.88 2.74
N LEU A 201 0.88 2.97 2.96
CA LEU A 201 1.18 1.53 3.05
C LEU A 201 1.74 0.93 1.75
N VAL A 202 1.47 1.54 0.60
CA VAL A 202 1.92 1.03 -0.72
C VAL A 202 3.12 1.77 -1.32
N ASN A 203 3.68 2.77 -0.63
CA ASN A 203 4.80 3.59 -1.11
C ASN A 203 5.95 3.66 -0.09
#